data_AF-A0A3Q0JAZ6-F1
#
_entry.id   AF-A0A3Q0JAZ6-F1
#
_cell.length_a   1.000
_cell.length_b   1.000
_cell.length_c   1.000
_cell.angle_alpha   90.00
_cell.angle_beta   90.00
_cell.angle_gamma   90.00
#
_symmetry.space_group_name_H-M   'P 1'
#
loop_
_entity.id
_entity.type
_entity.pdbx_description
1 polymer ?
#
loop_
_entity_poly.entity_id
_entity_poly.type
_entity_poly.pdbx_seq_one_letter_code
_entity_poly.pdbx_strand_id
1 'polypeptide(L)'
;MADLLSKFRIKYSSLKMISDISKPVQPESEQLFDSLIHQYRTHNPATLDVDLDAIQGKTNRHLRLRELLLEHSNDATLVIMSLPMPRKDILPAPIYMTWLEILTRDLPPFLLIRGNQTSVLTFYS
;
A
#
# COMPACT_ATOMS: atom_id res chain seq x y z
N MET A 1 5.16 -2.94 19.99
CA MET A 1 5.15 -3.88 18.85
C MET A 1 5.81 -5.20 19.19
N ALA A 2 7.03 -5.19 19.76
CA ALA A 2 7.73 -6.41 20.19
C ALA A 2 6.87 -7.32 21.10
N ASP A 3 6.22 -6.75 22.13
CA ASP A 3 5.34 -7.53 23.03
C ASP A 3 4.16 -8.19 22.31
N LEU A 4 3.63 -7.55 21.27
CA LEU A 4 2.51 -8.10 20.49
C LEU A 4 2.99 -9.29 19.64
N LEU A 5 4.14 -9.16 18.98
CA LEU A 5 4.76 -10.26 18.23
C LEU A 5 5.09 -11.44 19.15
N SER A 6 5.56 -11.16 20.38
CA SER A 6 5.78 -12.17 21.41
C SER A 6 4.50 -12.91 21.78
N LYS A 7 3.38 -12.19 22.01
CA LYS A 7 2.06 -12.81 22.25
C LYS A 7 1.58 -13.67 21.09
N PHE A 8 1.85 -13.27 19.85
CA PHE A 8 1.57 -14.08 18.66
C PHE A 8 2.60 -15.19 18.41
N ARG A 9 3.65 -15.29 19.24
CA ARG A 9 4.74 -16.27 19.11
C ARG A 9 5.45 -16.21 17.76
N ILE A 10 5.45 -15.03 17.13
CA ILE A 10 6.13 -14.80 15.86
C ILE A 10 7.58 -14.46 16.17
N LYS A 11 8.49 -15.37 15.84
CA LYS A 11 9.92 -15.12 15.89
C LYS A 11 10.30 -14.19 14.74
N TYR A 12 11.12 -13.18 15.02
CA TYR A 12 11.61 -12.23 14.03
C TYR A 12 13.10 -11.98 14.23
N SER A 13 13.82 -11.67 13.15
CA SER A 13 15.25 -11.36 13.19
C SER A 13 15.52 -9.89 13.50
N SER A 14 14.68 -8.98 12.99
CA SER A 14 14.82 -7.54 13.15
C SER A 14 13.45 -6.85 13.14
N LEU A 15 13.33 -5.78 13.91
CA LEU A 15 12.19 -4.86 13.88
C LEU A 15 12.71 -3.47 13.49
N LYS A 16 12.37 -3.02 12.28
CA LYS A 16 12.77 -1.71 11.76
C LYS A 16 11.60 -0.73 11.82
N MET A 17 11.79 0.40 12.49
CA MET A 17 10.85 1.52 12.47
C MET A 17 11.18 2.42 11.29
N ILE A 18 10.20 2.71 10.43
CA ILE A 18 10.38 3.59 9.27
C ILE A 18 9.65 4.92 9.54
N SER A 19 10.39 6.01 9.62
CA SER A 19 9.87 7.39 9.77
C SER A 19 9.61 8.10 8.44
N ASP A 20 10.14 7.54 7.35
CA ASP A 20 10.32 8.23 6.07
C ASP A 20 9.07 8.25 5.18
N ILE A 21 7.92 7.86 5.72
CA ILE A 21 6.66 7.79 4.99
C ILE A 21 6.09 9.18 4.61
N SER A 22 6.53 10.23 5.31
CA SER A 22 6.09 11.61 5.08
C SER A 22 7.06 12.40 4.18
N LYS A 23 8.14 11.76 3.71
CA LYS A 23 9.07 12.40 2.76
C LYS A 23 8.37 12.61 1.40
N PRO A 24 8.78 13.63 0.64
CA PRO A 24 8.28 13.82 -0.72
C PRO A 24 8.58 12.58 -1.58
N VAL A 25 7.66 12.30 -2.49
CA VAL A 25 7.76 11.21 -3.46
C VAL A 25 8.71 11.57 -4.58
N GLN A 26 9.34 10.55 -5.17
CA GLN A 26 10.22 10.74 -6.30
C GLN A 26 9.40 11.05 -7.57
N PRO A 27 9.91 11.91 -8.47
CA PRO A 27 9.21 12.26 -9.71
C PRO A 27 8.87 11.05 -10.58
N GLU A 28 9.70 10.01 -10.56
CA GLU A 28 9.44 8.77 -11.30
C GLU A 28 8.17 8.06 -10.81
N SER A 29 7.96 7.99 -9.50
CA SER A 29 6.74 7.41 -8.90
C SER A 29 5.49 8.20 -9.26
N GLU A 30 5.60 9.53 -9.32
CA GLU A 30 4.48 10.40 -9.73
C GLU A 30 4.14 10.19 -11.22
N GLN A 31 5.15 10.19 -12.09
CA GLN A 31 4.98 9.92 -13.52
C GLN A 31 4.35 8.55 -13.78
N LEU A 32 4.75 7.53 -13.01
CA LEU A 32 4.15 6.20 -13.09
C LEU A 32 2.65 6.25 -12.76
N PHE A 33 2.27 6.94 -11.70
CA PHE A 33 0.86 7.10 -11.32
C PHE A 33 0.07 7.83 -12.41
N ASP A 34 0.59 8.94 -12.90
CA ASP A 34 -0.07 9.74 -13.94
C ASP A 34 -0.27 8.94 -15.23
N SER A 35 0.73 8.12 -15.62
CA SER A 35 0.63 7.25 -16.79
C SER A 35 -0.51 6.23 -16.66
N LEU A 36 -0.68 5.64 -15.47
CA LEU A 36 -1.73 4.65 -15.21
C LEU A 36 -3.11 5.29 -15.19
N ILE A 37 -3.26 6.41 -14.50
CA ILE A 37 -4.52 7.16 -14.50
C ILE A 37 -4.89 7.62 -15.90
N HIS A 38 -3.92 8.08 -16.69
CA HIS A 38 -4.13 8.45 -18.08
C HIS A 38 -4.66 7.26 -18.91
N GLN A 39 -4.08 6.07 -18.74
CA GLN A 39 -4.56 4.85 -19.40
C GLN A 39 -6.01 4.51 -19.01
N TYR A 40 -6.39 4.66 -17.74
CA TYR A 40 -7.78 4.44 -17.33
C TYR A 40 -8.73 5.50 -17.93
N ARG A 41 -8.33 6.77 -18.01
CA ARG A 41 -9.12 7.84 -18.64
C ARG A 41 -9.39 7.59 -20.12
N THR A 42 -8.41 7.07 -20.85
CA THR A 42 -8.58 6.79 -22.29
C THR A 42 -9.54 5.63 -22.55
N HIS A 43 -9.54 4.61 -21.69
CA HIS A 43 -10.42 3.45 -21.85
C HIS A 43 -11.83 3.69 -21.31
N ASN A 44 -11.98 4.42 -20.20
CA ASN A 44 -13.27 4.65 -19.53
C ASN A 44 -13.36 6.07 -18.94
N PRO A 45 -13.56 7.11 -19.77
CA PRO A 45 -13.51 8.50 -19.33
C PRO A 45 -14.56 8.86 -18.27
N ALA A 46 -15.74 8.20 -18.29
CA ALA A 46 -16.82 8.46 -17.35
C ALA A 46 -16.58 7.96 -15.92
N THR A 47 -15.50 7.19 -15.68
CA THR A 47 -15.26 6.51 -14.38
C THR A 47 -14.35 7.27 -13.41
N LEU A 48 -13.80 8.41 -13.84
CA LEU A 48 -12.76 9.18 -13.14
C LEU A 48 -13.18 10.63 -12.85
N ASP A 49 -14.47 10.85 -12.57
CA ASP A 49 -14.98 12.15 -12.13
C ASP A 49 -14.71 12.36 -10.63
N VAL A 50 -13.42 12.53 -10.29
CA VAL A 50 -12.96 12.79 -8.92
C VAL A 50 -11.91 13.86 -8.87
N ASP A 51 -12.04 14.67 -7.83
CA ASP A 51 -11.07 15.67 -7.43
C ASP A 51 -9.75 14.98 -7.04
N LEU A 52 -8.77 15.05 -7.94
CA LEU A 52 -7.44 14.50 -7.73
C LEU A 52 -6.72 15.21 -6.57
N ASP A 53 -6.99 16.49 -6.34
CA ASP A 53 -6.34 17.26 -5.29
C ASP A 53 -6.79 16.75 -3.91
N ALA A 54 -8.06 16.37 -3.79
CA ALA A 54 -8.62 15.78 -2.57
C ALA A 54 -7.97 14.43 -2.19
N ILE A 55 -7.44 13.69 -3.17
CA ILE A 55 -6.82 12.37 -2.94
C ILE A 55 -5.29 12.41 -3.00
N GLN A 56 -4.68 13.51 -3.43
CA GLN A 56 -3.24 13.64 -3.65
C GLN A 56 -2.42 13.23 -2.42
N GLY A 57 -2.83 13.68 -1.23
CA GLY A 57 -2.13 13.33 0.02
C GLY A 57 -2.11 11.82 0.31
N LYS A 58 -3.17 11.09 -0.07
CA LYS A 58 -3.23 9.63 0.07
C LYS A 58 -2.41 8.95 -1.02
N THR A 59 -2.51 9.43 -2.26
CA THR A 59 -1.71 8.95 -3.39
C THR A 59 -0.22 9.04 -3.05
N ASN A 60 0.27 10.21 -2.63
CA ASN A 60 1.68 10.41 -2.26
C ASN A 60 2.13 9.43 -1.17
N ARG A 61 1.27 9.12 -0.20
CA ARG A 61 1.60 8.14 0.84
C ARG A 61 1.76 6.72 0.29
N HIS A 62 0.94 6.32 -0.68
CA HIS A 62 1.06 5.02 -1.35
C HIS A 62 2.29 4.95 -2.25
N LEU A 63 2.58 6.02 -3.00
CA LEU A 63 3.80 6.13 -3.81
C LEU A 63 5.05 6.05 -2.94
N ARG A 64 5.08 6.79 -1.81
CA ARG A 64 6.21 6.74 -0.88
C ARG A 64 6.36 5.37 -0.22
N LEU A 65 5.25 4.70 0.08
CA LEU A 65 5.28 3.34 0.59
C LEU A 65 5.90 2.37 -0.43
N ARG A 66 5.56 2.50 -1.72
CA ARG A 66 6.19 1.69 -2.77
C ARG A 66 7.71 1.88 -2.82
N GLU A 67 8.18 3.12 -2.79
CA GLU A 67 9.63 3.41 -2.79
C GLU A 67 10.35 2.72 -1.64
N LEU A 68 9.76 2.75 -0.45
CA LEU A 68 10.30 2.07 0.72
C LEU A 68 10.30 0.55 0.57
N LEU A 69 9.31 -0.03 -0.11
CA LEU A 69 9.28 -1.47 -0.39
C LEU A 69 10.39 -1.88 -1.36
N LEU A 70 10.63 -1.08 -2.40
CA LEU A 70 11.75 -1.34 -3.30
C LEU A 70 13.09 -1.21 -2.58
N GLU A 71 13.26 -0.19 -1.74
CA GLU A 71 14.51 0.01 -0.99
C GLU A 71 14.81 -1.14 0.00
N HIS A 72 13.78 -1.73 0.61
CA HIS A 72 13.96 -2.65 1.74
C HIS A 72 13.57 -4.10 1.47
N SER A 73 12.85 -4.38 0.38
CA SER A 73 12.18 -5.67 0.18
C SER A 73 12.22 -6.16 -1.27
N ASN A 74 13.04 -5.54 -2.14
CA ASN A 74 13.23 -5.99 -3.52
C ASN A 74 13.73 -7.44 -3.63
N ASP A 75 14.57 -7.88 -2.68
CA ASP A 75 15.16 -9.23 -2.70
C ASP A 75 14.46 -10.21 -1.73
N ALA A 76 13.27 -9.84 -1.25
CA ALA A 76 12.49 -10.70 -0.35
C ALA A 76 11.93 -11.92 -1.09
N THR A 77 11.76 -13.05 -0.38
CA THR A 77 11.08 -14.22 -0.94
C THR A 77 9.56 -14.02 -1.04
N LEU A 78 8.98 -13.31 -0.07
CA LEU A 78 7.56 -13.02 0.03
C LEU A 78 7.39 -11.72 0.83
N VAL A 79 6.55 -10.82 0.33
CA VAL A 79 6.17 -9.61 1.07
C VAL A 79 4.72 -9.75 1.53
N ILE A 80 4.50 -9.64 2.84
CA ILE A 80 3.16 -9.63 3.44
C ILE A 80 2.87 -8.22 3.93
N MET A 81 1.85 -7.59 3.35
CA MET A 81 1.44 -6.22 3.70
C MET A 81 -0.04 -6.16 4.05
N SER A 82 -0.38 -5.27 4.98
CA SER A 82 -1.78 -4.93 5.24
C SER A 82 -2.40 -4.27 4.01
N LEU A 83 -3.49 -4.85 3.49
CA LEU A 83 -4.23 -4.31 2.36
C LEU A 83 -4.72 -2.89 2.69
N PRO A 84 -4.27 -1.86 1.96
CA PRO A 84 -4.80 -0.52 2.13
C PRO A 84 -6.26 -0.53 1.67
N MET A 85 -7.16 -0.02 2.50
CA MET A 85 -8.56 0.09 2.15
C MET A 85 -9.03 1.54 2.28
N PRO A 86 -9.60 2.13 1.21
CA PRO A 86 -10.28 3.41 1.32
C PRO A 86 -11.56 3.28 2.15
N ARG A 87 -12.05 4.40 2.68
CA ARG A 87 -13.41 4.46 3.22
C ARG A 87 -14.40 4.28 2.07
N LYS A 88 -15.50 3.56 2.32
CA LYS A 88 -16.57 3.37 1.34
C LYS A 88 -17.06 4.73 0.84
N ASP A 89 -17.39 4.79 -0.45
CA ASP A 89 -18.06 5.91 -1.14
C ASP A 89 -17.24 7.19 -1.38
N ILE A 90 -15.93 7.17 -1.07
CA ILE A 90 -15.05 8.35 -1.30
C ILE A 90 -14.11 8.17 -2.49
N LEU A 91 -13.84 6.91 -2.91
CA LEU A 91 -12.81 6.63 -3.91
C LEU A 91 -13.36 5.82 -5.09
N PRO A 92 -13.16 6.27 -6.34
CA PRO A 92 -13.47 5.51 -7.53
C PRO A 92 -12.67 4.21 -7.57
N ALA A 93 -13.30 3.16 -8.08
CA ALA A 93 -12.65 1.86 -8.25
C ALA A 93 -11.34 1.93 -9.07
N PRO A 94 -11.24 2.69 -10.19
CA PRO A 94 -9.99 2.77 -10.95
C PRO A 94 -8.82 3.30 -10.13
N ILE A 95 -9.04 4.36 -9.33
CA ILE A 95 -7.99 4.96 -8.49
C ILE A 95 -7.52 3.97 -7.44
N TYR A 96 -8.46 3.26 -6.82
CA TYR A 96 -8.11 2.22 -5.85
C TYR A 96 -7.26 1.12 -6.49
N MET A 97 -7.64 0.66 -7.68
CA MET A 97 -6.88 -0.36 -8.42
C MET A 97 -5.50 0.15 -8.81
N THR A 98 -5.36 1.41 -9.24
CA THR A 98 -4.06 2.03 -9.51
C THR A 98 -3.16 2.05 -8.27
N TRP A 99 -3.70 2.36 -7.09
CA TRP A 99 -2.90 2.30 -5.86
C TRP A 99 -2.39 0.89 -5.55
N LEU A 100 -3.26 -0.13 -5.69
CA LEU A 100 -2.85 -1.51 -5.47
C LEU A 100 -1.79 -1.96 -6.48
N GLU A 101 -2.01 -1.64 -7.76
CA GLU A 101 -1.09 -1.99 -8.84
C GLU A 101 0.30 -1.40 -8.61
N ILE A 102 0.37 -0.09 -8.31
CA ILE A 102 1.63 0.60 -8.02
C ILE A 102 2.33 -0.02 -6.81
N LEU A 103 1.61 -0.29 -5.73
CA LEU A 103 2.19 -0.86 -4.52
C LEU A 103 2.80 -2.25 -4.72
N THR A 104 2.33 -3.01 -5.70
CA THR A 104 2.78 -4.38 -5.96
C THR A 104 3.68 -4.52 -7.19
N ARG A 105 3.80 -3.47 -8.01
CA ARG A 105 4.55 -3.52 -9.27
C ARG A 105 6.05 -3.61 -9.01
N ASP A 106 6.72 -4.49 -9.75
CA ASP A 106 8.17 -4.75 -9.70
C ASP A 106 8.66 -5.22 -8.33
N LEU A 107 7.82 -5.92 -7.57
CA LEU A 107 8.17 -6.51 -6.29
C LEU A 107 8.11 -8.04 -6.36
N PRO A 108 8.78 -8.74 -5.41
CA PRO A 108 8.64 -10.19 -5.24
C PRO A 108 7.18 -10.61 -5.00
N PRO A 109 6.90 -11.94 -4.92
CA PRO A 109 5.57 -12.43 -4.57
C PRO A 109 4.97 -11.66 -3.39
N PHE A 110 3.78 -11.10 -3.60
CA PHE A 110 3.20 -10.09 -2.72
C PHE A 110 1.82 -10.53 -2.25
N LEU A 111 1.59 -10.48 -0.94
CA LEU A 111 0.32 -10.85 -0.32
C LEU A 111 -0.26 -9.67 0.45
N LEU A 112 -1.37 -9.12 -0.06
CA LEU A 112 -2.16 -8.11 0.61
C LEU A 112 -3.20 -8.77 1.50
N ILE A 113 -3.15 -8.53 2.82
CA ILE A 113 -4.03 -9.15 3.80
C ILE A 113 -4.84 -8.10 4.55
N ARG A 114 -6.13 -8.37 4.77
CA ARG A 114 -6.98 -7.57 5.65
C ARG A 114 -7.73 -8.46 6.63
N GLY A 115 -7.59 -8.18 7.92
CA GLY A 115 -8.45 -8.78 8.95
C GLY A 115 -9.84 -8.14 8.96
N ASN A 116 -10.83 -8.88 9.47
CA ASN A 116 -12.20 -8.41 9.72
C ASN A 116 -12.37 -7.70 11.08
N GLN A 117 -11.26 -7.25 11.68
CA GLN A 117 -11.21 -6.57 12.99
C GLN A 117 -11.74 -7.40 14.17
N THR A 118 -11.94 -8.70 14.01
CA THR A 118 -12.27 -9.62 15.13
C THR A 118 -10.98 -10.03 15.85
N SER A 119 -11.05 -10.24 17.16
CA SER A 119 -9.88 -10.68 17.94
C SER A 119 -9.40 -12.05 17.46
N VAL A 120 -8.12 -12.14 17.13
CA VAL A 120 -7.44 -13.38 16.73
C VAL A 120 -6.41 -13.84 17.76
N LEU A 121 -6.27 -13.11 18.88
CA LEU A 121 -5.38 -13.50 19.99
C LEU A 121 -6.00 -14.67 20.75
N THR A 122 -5.48 -15.87 20.50
CA THR A 122 -5.83 -17.07 21.26
C THR A 122 -4.84 -17.27 22.41
N PHE A 123 -5.36 -17.21 23.64
CA PHE A 123 -4.63 -17.61 24.83
C PHE A 123 -4.84 -19.11 25.01
N TYR A 124 -3.84 -19.91 24.63
CA TYR A 124 -3.77 -21.29 25.12
C TYR A 124 -3.59 -21.21 26.64
N SER A 125 -4.57 -21.73 27.38
CA SER A 125 -4.46 -21.95 28.83
C SER A 125 -3.54 -23.13 29.10
#